data_AF-A0A511B5V2-F1
#
_entry.id   AF-A0A511B5V2-F1
#
_cell.length_a   1.000
_cell.length_b   1.000
_cell.length_c   1.000
_cell.angle_alpha   90.00
_cell.angle_beta   90.00
_cell.angle_gamma   90.00
#
_symmetry.space_group_name_H-M   'P 1'
#
loop_
_entity.id
_entity.type
_entity.pdbx_description
1 polymer ?
#
loop_
_entity_poly.entity_id
_entity_poly.type
_entity_poly.pdbx_seq_one_letter_code
_entity_poly.pdbx_strand_id
1 'polypeptide(L)'
;MHEIGMLLLTVLELLFQLVLLLVLAPLMGWCLDELPLWLGGRGVSPLRFRLLRSARFWGGLLKVPLAGPVALALTTAILTLSCLPAITTGSALSGLADPLMMGLLVLLGRGFLARFLLQGERGRLGAAFLLLCLTEALIALAAPGTDGLAGLCAMLHIEPEPGLEGALAACALALGIACPPLRGEDVTRMLCSVRDQQEREATRSVADILNCGWLLLLADLSLPVSVGLAQGGVAGWWLGLMALAVRLVLTVMVVIGLRLMAQECSARLTALFAGVALLLALAGRFGT
;
A
#
# COMPACT_ATOMS: atom_id res chain seq x y z
N MET A 1 -19.40 22.81 -20.69
CA MET A 1 -18.42 22.05 -21.52
C MET A 1 -17.05 21.91 -20.83
N HIS A 2 -16.56 22.93 -20.12
CA HIS A 2 -15.27 22.85 -19.41
C HIS A 2 -15.25 21.80 -18.27
N GLU A 3 -16.32 21.69 -17.49
CA GLU A 3 -16.43 20.71 -16.39
C GLU A 3 -16.43 19.25 -16.85
N ILE A 4 -17.11 18.94 -17.96
CA ILE A 4 -17.14 17.59 -18.54
C ILE A 4 -15.74 17.17 -19.01
N GLY A 5 -14.98 18.11 -19.57
CA GLY A 5 -13.60 17.87 -19.98
C GLY A 5 -12.68 17.54 -18.80
N MET A 6 -12.83 18.25 -17.68
CA MET A 6 -12.05 17.97 -16.46
C MET A 6 -12.41 16.63 -15.83
N LEU A 7 -13.70 16.28 -15.76
CA LEU A 7 -14.14 14.97 -15.27
C LEU A 7 -13.58 13.81 -16.11
N LEU A 8 -13.58 13.97 -17.43
CA LEU A 8 -13.07 12.92 -18.32
C LEU A 8 -11.55 12.74 -18.16
N LEU A 9 -10.82 13.83 -17.94
CA LEU A 9 -9.37 13.79 -17.70
C LEU A 9 -9.04 13.07 -16.38
N THR A 10 -9.71 13.41 -15.28
CA THR A 10 -9.44 12.79 -13.97
C THR A 10 -9.80 11.30 -13.94
N VAL A 11 -10.83 10.89 -14.68
CA VAL A 11 -11.17 9.47 -14.88
C VAL A 11 -10.12 8.76 -15.72
N LEU A 12 -9.60 9.40 -16.77
CA LEU A 12 -8.54 8.81 -17.60
C LEU A 12 -7.23 8.64 -16.81
N GLU A 13 -6.86 9.63 -16.00
CA GLU A 13 -5.71 9.57 -15.10
C GLU A 13 -5.86 8.44 -14.07
N LEU A 14 -7.05 8.29 -13.49
CA LEU A 14 -7.37 7.20 -12.57
C LEU A 14 -7.21 5.83 -13.23
N LEU A 15 -7.78 5.65 -14.43
CA LEU A 15 -7.66 4.40 -15.19
C LEU A 15 -6.21 4.08 -15.53
N PHE A 16 -5.46 5.09 -15.98
CA PHE A 16 -4.05 4.93 -16.31
C PHE A 16 -3.21 4.56 -15.07
N GLN A 17 -3.42 5.26 -13.94
CA GLN A 17 -2.78 4.92 -12.67
C GLN A 17 -3.11 3.48 -12.26
N LEU A 18 -4.39 3.09 -12.31
CA LEU A 18 -4.81 1.74 -11.93
C LEU A 18 -4.10 0.69 -12.80
N VAL A 19 -4.12 0.85 -14.12
CA VAL A 19 -3.44 -0.09 -15.04
C VAL A 19 -1.94 -0.16 -14.72
N LEU A 20 -1.29 0.98 -14.50
CA LEU A 20 0.12 1.02 -14.14
C LEU A 20 0.41 0.27 -12.83
N LEU A 21 -0.38 0.51 -11.79
CA LEU A 21 -0.23 -0.14 -10.48
C LEU A 21 -0.52 -1.65 -10.54
N LEU A 22 -1.47 -2.09 -11.38
CA LEU A 22 -1.74 -3.51 -11.61
C LEU A 22 -0.60 -4.21 -12.36
N VAL A 23 0.08 -3.52 -13.27
CA VAL A 23 1.32 -4.01 -13.92
C VAL A 23 2.49 -4.04 -12.93
N LEU A 24 2.52 -3.09 -11.99
CA LEU A 24 3.56 -2.99 -10.96
C LEU A 24 3.40 -4.02 -9.84
N ALA A 25 2.17 -4.45 -9.53
CA ALA A 25 1.87 -5.43 -8.49
C ALA A 25 2.72 -6.72 -8.56
N PRO A 26 2.83 -7.43 -9.71
CA PRO A 26 3.71 -8.60 -9.82
C PRO A 26 5.19 -8.27 -9.67
N LEU A 27 5.64 -7.06 -10.03
CA LEU A 27 7.02 -6.63 -9.76
C LEU A 27 7.25 -6.47 -8.25
N MET A 28 6.32 -5.84 -7.53
CA MET A 28 6.41 -5.67 -6.08
C MET A 28 6.38 -7.02 -5.37
N GLY A 29 5.50 -7.93 -5.77
CA GLY A 29 5.50 -9.30 -5.26
C GLY A 29 6.86 -9.98 -5.48
N TRP A 30 7.45 -9.84 -6.67
CA TRP A 30 8.78 -10.39 -6.98
C TRP A 30 9.85 -9.81 -6.07
N CYS A 31 9.89 -8.48 -5.90
CA CYS A 31 10.84 -7.83 -5.01
C CYS A 31 10.70 -8.32 -3.57
N LEU A 32 9.48 -8.49 -3.06
CA LEU A 32 9.25 -8.95 -1.70
C LEU A 32 9.71 -10.39 -1.46
N ASP A 33 9.49 -11.29 -2.42
CA ASP A 33 9.80 -12.72 -2.25
C ASP A 33 11.24 -13.08 -2.63
N GLU A 34 11.71 -12.58 -3.77
CA GLU A 34 12.93 -13.05 -4.44
C GLU A 34 14.14 -12.15 -4.14
N LEU A 35 13.95 -10.83 -3.98
CA LEU A 35 15.08 -9.92 -3.70
C LEU A 35 15.84 -10.27 -2.41
N PRO A 36 15.19 -10.63 -1.28
CA PRO A 36 15.90 -11.06 -0.08
C PRO A 36 16.71 -12.34 -0.30
N LEU A 37 16.21 -13.26 -1.14
CA LEU A 37 16.90 -14.50 -1.49
C LEU A 37 18.12 -14.22 -2.38
N TRP A 38 17.97 -13.31 -3.34
CA TRP A 38 19.04 -12.86 -4.21
C TRP A 38 20.16 -12.17 -3.42
N LEU A 39 19.81 -11.28 -2.48
CA LEU A 39 20.76 -10.64 -1.56
C LEU A 39 21.48 -11.67 -0.67
N GLY A 40 20.81 -12.78 -0.33
CA GLY A 40 21.39 -13.93 0.36
C GLY A 40 22.20 -14.87 -0.54
N GLY A 41 22.44 -14.53 -1.81
CA GLY A 41 23.23 -15.32 -2.76
C GLY A 41 22.53 -16.55 -3.33
N ARG A 42 21.21 -16.69 -3.16
CA ARG A 42 20.43 -17.81 -3.70
C ARG A 42 19.95 -17.51 -5.13
N GLY A 43 19.77 -18.57 -5.92
CA GLY A 43 19.16 -18.46 -7.24
C GLY A 43 17.69 -18.05 -7.12
N VAL A 44 17.27 -17.11 -7.98
CA VAL A 44 15.92 -16.54 -8.01
C VAL A 44 15.22 -16.79 -9.32
N SER A 45 13.90 -16.88 -9.30
CA SER A 45 13.11 -17.00 -10.52
C SER A 45 13.14 -15.67 -11.32
N PRO A 46 13.21 -15.70 -12.66
CA PRO A 46 13.22 -14.45 -13.42
C PRO A 46 11.83 -13.79 -13.44
N LEU A 47 11.81 -12.47 -13.26
CA LEU A 47 10.62 -11.61 -13.21
C LEU A 47 9.59 -11.90 -14.31
N ARG A 48 10.06 -12.22 -15.52
CA ARG A 48 9.21 -12.54 -16.68
C ARG A 48 8.16 -13.62 -16.40
N PHE A 49 8.46 -14.61 -15.55
CA PHE A 49 7.50 -15.65 -15.22
C PHE A 49 6.33 -15.11 -14.37
N ARG A 50 6.61 -14.18 -13.44
CA ARG A 50 5.58 -13.56 -12.60
C ARG A 50 4.71 -12.60 -13.42
N LEU A 51 5.31 -11.85 -14.35
CA LEU A 51 4.57 -11.00 -15.30
C LEU A 51 3.66 -11.82 -16.22
N LEU A 52 4.18 -12.88 -16.84
CA LEU A 52 3.39 -13.77 -17.70
C LEU A 52 2.25 -14.44 -16.93
N ARG A 53 2.47 -14.79 -15.66
CA ARG A 53 1.44 -15.34 -14.79
C ARG A 53 0.33 -14.33 -14.52
N SER A 54 0.68 -13.08 -14.19
CA SER A 54 -0.29 -12.00 -14.01
C SER A 54 -1.10 -11.76 -15.29
N ALA A 55 -0.44 -11.73 -16.46
CA ALA A 55 -1.13 -11.59 -17.75
C ALA A 55 -2.12 -12.73 -18.01
N ARG A 56 -1.76 -13.98 -17.69
CA ARG A 56 -2.66 -15.14 -17.80
C ARG A 56 -3.83 -15.05 -16.82
N PHE A 57 -3.59 -14.57 -15.59
CA PHE A 57 -4.64 -14.35 -14.60
C PHE A 57 -5.70 -13.38 -15.14
N TRP A 58 -5.29 -12.21 -15.65
CA TRP A 58 -6.22 -11.23 -16.24
C TRP A 58 -6.94 -11.78 -17.47
N GLY A 59 -6.24 -12.51 -18.34
CA GLY A 59 -6.87 -13.16 -19.50
C GLY A 59 -7.83 -14.29 -19.13
N GLY A 60 -7.61 -14.96 -18.00
CA GLY A 60 -8.47 -16.02 -17.46
C GLY A 60 -9.71 -15.50 -16.74
N LEU A 61 -9.62 -14.31 -16.14
CA LEU A 61 -10.70 -13.67 -15.37
C LEU A 61 -11.95 -13.38 -16.22
N LEU A 62 -11.77 -13.17 -17.53
CA LEU A 62 -12.85 -13.01 -18.50
C LEU A 62 -13.56 -14.32 -18.87
N LYS A 63 -12.96 -15.47 -18.55
CA LYS A 63 -13.44 -16.79 -18.98
C LYS A 63 -13.96 -17.64 -17.83
N VAL A 64 -13.40 -17.48 -16.63
CA VAL A 64 -13.70 -18.32 -15.47
C VAL A 64 -14.06 -17.43 -14.28
N PRO A 65 -15.22 -17.65 -13.64
CA PRO A 65 -15.60 -16.87 -12.46
C PRO A 65 -14.66 -17.17 -11.29
N LEU A 66 -14.28 -16.12 -10.56
CA LEU A 66 -13.50 -16.24 -9.34
C LEU A 66 -14.36 -16.78 -8.19
N ALA A 67 -13.73 -17.51 -7.28
CA ALA A 67 -14.36 -17.86 -6.01
C ALA A 67 -14.73 -16.58 -5.24
N GLY A 68 -15.90 -16.57 -4.58
CA GLY A 68 -16.43 -15.39 -3.89
C GLY A 68 -15.43 -14.65 -2.98
N PRO A 69 -14.71 -15.34 -2.08
CA PRO A 69 -13.71 -14.69 -1.21
C PRO A 69 -12.55 -14.06 -1.99
N VAL A 70 -12.06 -14.73 -3.04
CA VAL A 70 -10.97 -14.22 -3.89
C VAL A 70 -11.44 -13.00 -4.69
N ALA A 71 -12.70 -13.01 -5.15
CA ALA A 71 -13.31 -11.86 -5.79
C ALA A 71 -13.43 -10.67 -4.84
N LEU A 72 -13.85 -10.88 -3.58
CA LEU A 72 -13.91 -9.82 -2.56
C LEU A 72 -12.52 -9.28 -2.18
N ALA A 73 -11.51 -10.14 -2.11
CA ALA A 73 -10.14 -9.71 -1.93
C ALA A 73 -9.63 -8.87 -3.11
N LEU A 74 -10.01 -9.25 -4.34
CA LEU A 74 -9.65 -8.48 -5.53
C LEU A 74 -10.37 -7.12 -5.57
N THR A 75 -11.66 -7.06 -5.23
CA THR A 75 -12.40 -5.79 -5.22
C THR A 75 -11.84 -4.83 -4.20
N THR A 76 -11.56 -5.29 -2.98
CA THR A 76 -10.90 -4.46 -1.95
C THR A 76 -9.54 -3.96 -2.43
N ALA A 77 -8.72 -4.82 -3.05
CA ALA A 77 -7.43 -4.41 -3.60
C ALA A 77 -7.54 -3.36 -4.71
N ILE A 78 -8.46 -3.55 -5.68
CA ILE A 78 -8.69 -2.60 -6.76
C ILE A 78 -9.19 -1.26 -6.21
N LEU A 79 -10.12 -1.28 -5.24
CA LEU A 79 -10.61 -0.07 -4.59
C LEU A 79 -9.47 0.68 -3.90
N THR A 80 -8.62 0.00 -3.14
CA THR A 80 -7.44 0.63 -2.52
C THR A 80 -6.51 1.27 -3.55
N LEU A 81 -6.16 0.56 -4.62
CA LEU A 81 -5.27 1.08 -5.68
C LEU A 81 -5.88 2.27 -6.44
N SER A 82 -7.21 2.32 -6.53
CA SER A 82 -7.93 3.39 -7.23
C SER A 82 -8.02 4.66 -6.39
N CYS A 83 -8.18 4.52 -5.06
CA CYS A 83 -8.32 5.67 -4.18
C CYS A 83 -6.97 6.27 -3.76
N LEU A 84 -5.91 5.48 -3.59
CA LEU A 84 -4.62 6.00 -3.14
C LEU A 84 -4.05 7.06 -4.10
N PRO A 85 -3.53 8.20 -3.59
CA PRO A 85 -2.97 9.28 -4.41
C PRO A 85 -1.53 8.95 -4.87
N ALA A 86 -1.27 7.69 -5.21
CA ALA A 86 0.06 7.14 -5.46
C ALA A 86 0.92 7.98 -6.43
N ILE A 87 0.33 8.51 -7.51
CA ILE A 87 1.05 9.36 -8.47
C ILE A 87 0.68 10.82 -8.25
N THR A 88 -0.63 11.12 -8.15
CA THR A 88 -1.13 12.49 -7.99
C THR A 88 -2.35 12.56 -7.08
N THR A 89 -2.59 13.74 -6.52
CA THR A 89 -3.84 14.06 -5.81
C THR A 89 -5.01 14.39 -6.75
N GLY A 90 -4.81 14.44 -8.07
CA GLY A 90 -5.81 14.86 -9.06
C GLY A 90 -6.80 13.77 -9.50
N SER A 91 -6.62 12.52 -9.06
CA SER A 91 -7.52 11.43 -9.46
C SER A 91 -8.93 11.62 -8.88
N ALA A 92 -9.96 11.16 -9.58
CA ALA A 92 -11.36 11.37 -9.18
C ALA A 92 -11.73 10.77 -7.81
N LEU A 93 -10.95 9.79 -7.32
CA LEU A 93 -11.19 9.08 -6.06
C LEU A 93 -10.18 9.44 -4.97
N SER A 94 -9.22 10.33 -5.23
CA SER A 94 -8.16 10.70 -4.28
C SER A 94 -8.72 11.27 -2.97
N GLY A 95 -9.82 12.03 -3.04
CA GLY A 95 -10.51 12.58 -1.87
C GLY A 95 -11.13 11.53 -0.94
N LEU A 96 -11.24 10.27 -1.39
CA LEU A 96 -11.68 9.14 -0.55
C LEU A 96 -10.51 8.42 0.11
N ALA A 97 -9.27 8.87 -0.09
CA ALA A 97 -8.07 8.20 0.42
C ALA A 97 -7.85 8.45 1.92
N ASP A 98 -8.81 8.13 2.78
CA ASP A 98 -8.58 8.07 4.22
C ASP A 98 -7.62 6.88 4.53
N PRO A 99 -6.47 7.10 5.19
CA PRO A 99 -5.52 6.02 5.50
C PRO A 99 -6.14 4.94 6.40
N LEU A 100 -7.05 5.28 7.31
CA LEU A 100 -7.75 4.29 8.13
C LEU A 100 -8.65 3.42 7.25
N MET A 101 -9.49 4.02 6.41
CA MET A 101 -10.35 3.29 5.48
C MET A 101 -9.54 2.43 4.49
N MET A 102 -8.50 2.98 3.87
CA MET A 102 -7.66 2.26 2.92
C MET A 102 -6.90 1.11 3.58
N GLY A 103 -6.35 1.35 4.78
CA GLY A 103 -5.72 0.31 5.58
C GLY A 103 -6.72 -0.81 5.92
N LEU A 104 -7.91 -0.47 6.40
CA LEU A 104 -8.97 -1.43 6.71
C LEU A 104 -9.40 -2.26 5.49
N LEU A 105 -9.54 -1.65 4.32
CA LEU A 105 -9.85 -2.36 3.07
C LEU A 105 -8.78 -3.41 2.74
N VAL A 106 -7.50 -3.06 2.87
CA VAL A 106 -6.40 -4.01 2.65
C VAL A 106 -6.41 -5.13 3.69
N LEU A 107 -6.62 -4.82 4.97
CA LEU A 107 -6.72 -5.81 6.04
C LEU A 107 -7.91 -6.76 5.84
N LEU A 108 -9.06 -6.26 5.38
CA LEU A 108 -10.22 -7.06 5.00
C LEU A 108 -9.91 -7.97 3.81
N GLY A 109 -9.25 -7.43 2.77
CA GLY A 109 -8.79 -8.21 1.62
C GLY A 109 -7.90 -9.38 2.02
N ARG A 110 -6.97 -9.16 2.96
CA ARG A 110 -6.15 -10.24 3.57
C ARG A 110 -7.02 -11.26 4.29
N GLY A 111 -8.01 -10.82 5.05
CA GLY A 111 -8.96 -11.70 5.74
C GLY A 111 -9.78 -12.57 4.78
N PHE A 112 -10.18 -12.03 3.62
CA PHE A 112 -10.89 -12.80 2.59
C PHE A 112 -10.02 -13.86 1.90
N LEU A 113 -8.71 -13.59 1.72
CA LEU A 113 -7.76 -14.59 1.22
C LEU A 113 -7.45 -15.67 2.27
N ALA A 114 -7.31 -15.28 3.53
CA ALA A 114 -6.95 -16.16 4.63
C ALA A 114 -8.19 -16.65 5.39
N ARG A 115 -8.94 -17.60 4.80
CA ARG A 115 -10.12 -18.24 5.43
C ARG A 115 -9.81 -18.84 6.82
N PHE A 116 -8.55 -19.21 7.04
CA PHE A 116 -7.97 -19.51 8.34
C PHE A 116 -6.82 -18.52 8.59
N LEU A 117 -7.13 -17.39 9.23
CA LEU A 117 -6.11 -16.53 9.82
C LEU A 117 -5.16 -17.41 10.64
N LEU A 118 -3.88 -17.44 10.25
CA LEU A 118 -2.82 -18.08 11.05
C LEU A 118 -2.97 -17.58 12.49
N GLN A 119 -2.81 -18.43 13.50
CA GLN A 119 -3.11 -18.09 14.90
C GLN A 119 -2.41 -16.81 15.42
N GLY A 120 -1.37 -16.31 14.76
CA GLY A 120 -0.72 -15.02 15.05
C GLY A 120 -1.20 -13.80 14.24
N GLU A 121 -1.98 -13.95 13.17
CA GLU A 121 -2.44 -12.83 12.32
C GLU A 121 -3.43 -11.92 13.05
N ARG A 122 -4.31 -12.46 13.92
CA ARG A 122 -5.31 -11.65 14.63
C ARG A 122 -4.68 -10.54 15.48
N GLY A 123 -3.59 -10.86 16.18
CA GLY A 123 -2.85 -9.85 16.97
C GLY A 123 -2.20 -8.78 16.07
N ARG A 124 -1.70 -9.18 14.90
CA ARG A 124 -1.10 -8.26 13.90
C ARG A 124 -2.15 -7.33 13.30
N LEU A 125 -3.33 -7.86 12.97
CA LEU A 125 -4.46 -7.06 12.49
C LEU A 125 -4.93 -6.07 13.54
N GLY A 126 -5.02 -6.49 14.81
CA GLY A 126 -5.35 -5.60 15.92
C GLY A 126 -4.33 -4.49 16.11
N ALA A 127 -3.04 -4.80 16.08
CA ALA A 127 -1.97 -3.80 16.17
C ALA A 127 -1.98 -2.84 14.98
N ALA A 128 -2.18 -3.34 13.76
CA ALA A 128 -2.31 -2.51 12.57
C ALA A 128 -3.53 -1.59 12.65
N PHE A 129 -4.67 -2.10 13.10
CA PHE A 129 -5.87 -1.28 13.32
C PHE A 129 -5.60 -0.13 14.30
N LEU A 130 -4.98 -0.41 15.45
CA LEU A 130 -4.63 0.63 16.43
C LEU A 130 -3.67 1.68 15.85
N LEU A 131 -2.68 1.25 15.05
CA LEU A 131 -1.76 2.16 14.39
C LEU A 131 -2.41 2.99 13.29
N LEU A 132 -3.36 2.43 12.55
CA LEU A 132 -4.17 3.17 11.58
C LEU A 132 -5.02 4.23 12.29
N CYS A 133 -5.66 3.87 13.41
CA CYS A 133 -6.37 4.85 14.24
C CYS A 133 -5.45 5.93 14.79
N LEU A 134 -4.24 5.57 15.22
CA LEU A 134 -3.23 6.55 15.65
C LEU A 134 -2.83 7.48 14.51
N THR A 135 -2.60 6.94 13.31
CA THR A 135 -2.23 7.71 12.13
C THR A 135 -3.33 8.72 11.79
N GLU A 136 -4.58 8.27 11.78
CA GLU A 136 -5.73 9.14 11.53
C GLU A 136 -5.91 10.21 12.61
N ALA A 137 -5.72 9.85 13.88
CA ALA A 137 -5.76 10.81 14.99
C ALA A 137 -4.66 11.88 14.87
N LEU A 138 -3.44 11.49 14.44
CA LEU A 138 -2.34 12.43 14.23
C LEU A 138 -2.62 13.38 13.05
N ILE A 139 -3.17 12.86 11.95
CA ILE A 139 -3.59 13.67 10.80
C ILE A 139 -4.68 14.65 11.22
N ALA A 140 -5.72 14.19 11.91
CA ALA A 140 -6.81 15.05 12.39
C ALA A 140 -6.34 16.13 13.38
N LEU A 141 -5.30 15.85 14.17
CA LEU A 141 -4.74 16.80 15.13
C LEU A 141 -3.84 17.85 14.49
N ALA A 142 -3.07 17.48 13.47
CA ALA A 142 -2.09 18.36 12.82
C ALA A 142 -2.69 19.14 11.63
N ALA A 143 -3.60 18.52 10.89
CA ALA A 143 -4.20 19.06 9.67
C ALA A 143 -5.74 19.08 9.76
N PRO A 144 -6.33 19.92 10.63
CA PRO A 144 -7.78 19.96 10.80
C PRO A 144 -8.46 20.42 9.50
N GLY A 145 -9.41 19.62 9.01
CA GLY A 145 -10.17 19.93 7.80
C GLY A 145 -9.59 19.38 6.50
N THR A 146 -8.50 18.59 6.55
CA THR A 146 -8.07 17.84 5.36
C THR A 146 -8.92 16.59 5.17
N ASP A 147 -9.59 16.49 4.03
CA ASP A 147 -10.36 15.31 3.64
C ASP A 147 -9.40 14.21 3.14
N GLY A 148 -8.89 13.40 4.06
CA GLY A 148 -8.03 12.25 3.79
C GLY A 148 -6.61 12.59 3.32
N LEU A 149 -5.91 11.57 2.82
CA LEU A 149 -4.49 11.62 2.50
C LEU A 149 -4.18 12.54 1.31
N ALA A 150 -5.09 12.66 0.35
CA ALA A 150 -4.93 13.60 -0.77
C ALA A 150 -5.01 15.06 -0.30
N GLY A 151 -5.94 15.38 0.61
CA GLY A 151 -6.04 16.70 1.24
C GLY A 151 -4.80 17.03 2.07
N LEU A 152 -4.30 16.06 2.84
CA LEU A 152 -3.06 16.17 3.59
C LEU A 152 -1.84 16.43 2.69
N CYS A 153 -1.69 15.69 1.60
CA CYS A 153 -0.61 15.90 0.64
C CYS A 153 -0.67 17.30 0.04
N ALA A 154 -1.86 17.81 -0.28
CA ALA A 154 -2.04 19.16 -0.79
C ALA A 154 -1.69 20.22 0.26
N MET A 155 -2.09 20.05 1.51
CA MET A 155 -1.76 20.97 2.61
C MET A 155 -0.25 21.03 2.85
N LEU A 156 0.43 19.88 2.94
CA LEU A 156 1.87 19.83 3.22
C LEU A 156 2.73 20.44 2.11
N HIS A 157 2.22 20.56 0.89
CA HIS A 157 2.88 21.33 -0.17
C HIS A 157 2.82 22.85 0.02
N ILE A 158 1.79 23.33 0.74
CA ILE A 158 1.58 24.75 1.01
C ILE A 158 2.33 25.13 2.29
N GLU A 159 2.14 24.34 3.35
CA GLU A 159 2.76 24.53 4.65
C GLU A 159 3.46 23.23 5.08
N PRO A 160 4.78 23.10 4.83
CA PRO A 160 5.52 21.90 5.18
C PRO A 160 5.69 21.79 6.70
N GLU A 161 5.18 20.71 7.28
CA GLU A 161 5.31 20.40 8.70
C GLU A 161 6.23 19.20 8.92
N PRO A 162 7.55 19.43 9.17
CA PRO A 162 8.51 18.33 9.28
C PRO A 162 8.23 17.39 10.45
N GLY A 163 7.58 17.89 11.52
CA GLY A 163 7.16 17.07 12.66
C GLY A 163 6.07 16.07 12.29
N LEU A 164 5.09 16.48 11.47
CA LEU A 164 4.02 15.60 11.01
C LEU A 164 4.55 14.58 10.00
N GLU A 165 5.36 15.00 9.03
CA GLU A 165 6.00 14.08 8.07
C GLU A 165 6.81 12.99 8.76
N GLY A 166 7.63 13.37 9.75
CA GLY A 166 8.38 12.42 10.55
C GLY A 166 7.48 11.47 11.36
N ALA A 167 6.36 11.97 11.90
CA ALA A 167 5.40 11.16 12.62
C ALA A 167 4.70 10.14 11.70
N LEU A 168 4.30 10.55 10.50
CA LEU A 168 3.67 9.67 9.51
C LEU A 168 4.65 8.62 9.00
N ALA A 169 5.91 8.98 8.76
CA ALA A 169 6.97 8.02 8.43
C ALA A 169 7.19 7.00 9.55
N ALA A 170 7.21 7.44 10.81
CA ALA A 170 7.30 6.54 11.97
C ALA A 170 6.07 5.62 12.09
N CYS A 171 4.86 6.14 11.82
CA CYS A 171 3.64 5.33 11.76
C CYS A 171 3.68 4.31 10.62
N ALA A 172 4.16 4.68 9.42
CA ALA A 172 4.34 3.77 8.30
C ALA A 172 5.32 2.64 8.64
N LEU A 173 6.44 2.97 9.30
CA LEU A 173 7.39 1.97 9.81
C LEU A 173 6.72 1.05 10.84
N ALA A 174 6.01 1.61 11.81
CA ALA A 174 5.31 0.84 12.83
C ALA A 174 4.28 -0.12 12.20
N LEU A 175 3.53 0.34 11.19
CA LEU A 175 2.56 -0.46 10.43
C LEU A 175 3.26 -1.58 9.66
N GLY A 176 4.37 -1.30 8.98
CA GLY A 176 5.18 -2.30 8.28
C GLY A 176 5.76 -3.37 9.21
N ILE A 177 6.12 -3.01 10.44
CA ILE A 177 6.59 -3.96 11.47
C ILE A 177 5.44 -4.77 12.05
N ALA A 178 4.33 -4.11 12.39
CA ALA A 178 3.17 -4.74 13.03
C ALA A 178 2.48 -5.73 12.09
N CYS A 179 2.29 -5.32 10.84
CA CYS A 179 1.62 -6.10 9.80
C CYS A 179 2.46 -6.08 8.52
N PRO A 180 3.50 -6.94 8.44
CA PRO A 180 4.31 -7.05 7.23
C PRO A 180 3.47 -7.57 6.05
N PRO A 181 3.89 -7.30 4.80
CA PRO A 181 3.20 -7.83 3.62
C PRO A 181 3.18 -9.37 3.62
N LEU A 182 2.19 -9.95 2.95
CA LEU A 182 2.00 -11.39 2.87
C LEU A 182 3.20 -12.04 2.17
N ARG A 183 3.88 -12.96 2.87
CA ARG A 183 5.03 -13.69 2.34
C ARG A 183 4.58 -14.78 1.38
N GLY A 184 5.37 -15.07 0.34
CA GLY A 184 5.12 -16.21 -0.55
C GLY A 184 5.01 -17.56 0.19
N GLU A 185 5.77 -17.75 1.27
CA GLU A 185 5.66 -18.94 2.12
C GLU A 185 4.33 -19.02 2.87
N ASP A 186 3.85 -17.90 3.39
CA ASP A 186 2.56 -17.86 4.11
C ASP A 186 1.40 -18.07 3.13
N VAL A 187 1.47 -17.46 1.94
CA VAL A 187 0.50 -17.68 0.86
C VAL A 187 0.52 -19.14 0.40
N THR A 188 1.69 -19.76 0.25
CA THR A 188 1.76 -21.20 -0.11
C THR A 188 1.17 -22.10 0.98
N ARG A 189 1.41 -21.82 2.27
CA ARG A 189 0.78 -22.53 3.39
C ARG A 189 -0.75 -22.37 3.40
N MET A 190 -1.26 -21.15 3.18
CA MET A 190 -2.70 -20.89 3.07
C MET A 190 -3.34 -21.71 1.94
N LEU A 191 -2.60 -21.90 0.85
CA LEU A 191 -3.06 -22.61 -0.34
C LEU A 191 -2.95 -24.14 -0.28
N CYS A 192 -2.35 -24.70 0.78
CA CYS A 192 -2.24 -26.15 0.95
C CYS A 192 -3.60 -26.85 0.96
N SER A 193 -4.65 -26.18 1.44
CA SER A 193 -6.02 -26.72 1.52
C SER A 193 -6.83 -26.59 0.22
N VAL A 194 -6.43 -25.67 -0.68
CA VAL A 194 -7.12 -25.43 -1.95
C VAL A 194 -6.71 -26.52 -2.94
N ARG A 195 -7.65 -27.25 -3.55
CA ARG A 195 -7.33 -28.34 -4.50
C ARG A 195 -7.14 -27.84 -5.94
N ASP A 196 -7.87 -26.80 -6.33
CA ASP A 196 -7.84 -26.28 -7.70
C ASP A 196 -6.57 -25.44 -7.95
N GLN A 197 -5.87 -25.76 -9.04
CA GLN A 197 -4.70 -25.02 -9.47
C GLN A 197 -5.06 -23.60 -9.93
N GLN A 198 -6.21 -23.41 -10.58
CA GLN A 198 -6.63 -22.10 -11.06
C GLN A 198 -6.93 -21.17 -9.89
N GLU A 199 -7.62 -21.66 -8.87
CA GLU A 199 -7.89 -20.90 -7.64
C GLU A 199 -6.59 -20.54 -6.91
N ARG A 200 -5.62 -21.46 -6.80
CA ARG A 200 -4.29 -21.16 -6.24
C ARG A 200 -3.53 -20.09 -7.02
N GLU A 201 -3.63 -20.11 -8.35
CA GLU A 201 -3.02 -19.10 -9.22
C GLU A 201 -3.68 -17.72 -9.06
N ALA A 202 -5.00 -17.69 -8.98
CA ALA A 202 -5.77 -16.48 -8.72
C ALA A 202 -5.43 -15.88 -7.35
N THR A 203 -5.47 -16.67 -6.27
CA THR A 203 -5.14 -16.20 -4.92
C THR A 203 -3.74 -15.61 -4.83
N ARG A 204 -2.73 -16.20 -5.47
CA ARG A 204 -1.36 -15.65 -5.48
C ARG A 204 -1.31 -14.31 -6.21
N SER A 205 -2.02 -14.19 -7.33
CA SER A 205 -2.08 -12.94 -8.11
C SER A 205 -2.78 -11.84 -7.31
N VAL A 206 -3.89 -12.16 -6.63
CA VAL A 206 -4.60 -11.21 -5.76
C VAL A 206 -3.77 -10.82 -4.53
N ALA A 207 -2.99 -11.75 -3.96
CA ALA A 207 -2.07 -11.44 -2.86
C ALA A 207 -0.98 -10.45 -3.30
N ASP A 208 -0.45 -10.57 -4.52
CA ASP A 208 0.51 -9.60 -5.08
C ASP A 208 -0.11 -8.20 -5.22
N ILE A 209 -1.38 -8.12 -5.64
CA ILE A 209 -2.12 -6.84 -5.77
C ILE A 209 -2.39 -6.22 -4.38
N LEU A 210 -2.80 -7.01 -3.40
CA LEU A 210 -2.99 -6.54 -2.02
C LEU A 210 -1.67 -6.07 -1.39
N ASN A 211 -0.59 -6.80 -1.59
CA ASN A 211 0.74 -6.41 -1.14
C ASN A 211 1.18 -5.10 -1.80
N CYS A 212 0.88 -4.91 -3.08
CA CYS A 212 1.11 -3.65 -3.78
C CYS A 212 0.32 -2.50 -3.12
N GLY A 213 -0.97 -2.68 -2.87
CA GLY A 213 -1.82 -1.70 -2.18
C GLY A 213 -1.29 -1.35 -0.78
N TRP A 214 -0.84 -2.34 -0.02
CA TRP A 214 -0.22 -2.13 1.29
C TRP A 214 1.09 -1.31 1.19
N LEU A 215 1.99 -1.69 0.28
CA LEU A 215 3.26 -0.98 0.08
C LEU A 215 3.05 0.46 -0.38
N LEU A 216 2.04 0.70 -1.22
CA LEU A 216 1.66 2.05 -1.66
C LEU A 216 1.11 2.89 -0.50
N LEU A 217 0.24 2.32 0.33
CA LEU A 217 -0.23 3.01 1.54
C LEU A 217 0.94 3.40 2.46
N LEU A 218 1.89 2.49 2.69
CA LEU A 218 3.09 2.79 3.48
C LEU A 218 3.98 3.86 2.82
N ALA A 219 4.11 3.80 1.49
CA ALA A 219 4.88 4.77 0.71
C ALA A 219 4.27 6.18 0.76
N ASP A 220 2.96 6.27 0.55
CA ASP A 220 2.18 7.50 0.60
C ASP A 220 2.22 8.13 2.01
N LEU A 221 2.12 7.32 3.07
CA LEU A 221 2.28 7.80 4.44
C LEU A 221 3.71 8.22 4.77
N SER A 222 4.73 7.53 4.24
CA SER A 222 6.12 7.83 4.58
C SER A 222 6.64 9.13 3.98
N LEU A 223 6.15 9.51 2.80
CA LEU A 223 6.66 10.62 2.00
C LEU A 223 5.50 11.34 1.27
N PRO A 224 4.53 11.91 2.01
CA PRO A 224 3.32 12.50 1.43
C PRO A 224 3.61 13.70 0.51
N VAL A 225 4.63 14.51 0.83
CA VAL A 225 5.04 15.68 0.03
C VAL A 225 5.56 15.33 -1.36
N SER A 226 5.94 14.08 -1.60
CA SER A 226 6.43 13.67 -2.92
C SER A 226 5.31 13.26 -3.89
N VAL A 227 4.05 13.24 -3.43
CA VAL A 227 2.88 13.02 -4.29
C VAL A 227 2.63 14.23 -5.18
N GLY A 228 2.46 14.02 -6.49
CA GLY A 228 2.22 15.12 -7.42
C GLY A 228 0.92 15.88 -7.15
N LEU A 229 0.94 17.21 -7.24
CA LEU A 229 -0.26 18.04 -7.14
C LEU A 229 -1.07 18.02 -8.45
N ALA A 230 -2.39 17.99 -8.33
CA ALA A 230 -3.32 18.09 -9.48
C ALA A 230 -3.09 19.35 -10.35
N GLN A 231 -2.65 20.45 -9.73
CA GLN A 231 -2.40 21.73 -10.42
C GLN A 231 -1.15 21.69 -11.33
N GLY A 232 -0.28 20.69 -11.18
CA GLY A 232 0.94 20.54 -11.99
C GLY A 232 0.71 19.96 -13.39
N GLY A 233 -0.51 19.55 -13.72
CA GLY A 233 -0.85 18.93 -15.01
C GLY A 233 0.06 17.75 -15.36
N VAL A 234 0.41 17.62 -16.64
CA VAL A 234 1.24 16.50 -17.14
C VAL A 234 2.65 16.48 -16.53
N ALA A 235 3.24 17.64 -16.26
CA ALA A 235 4.56 17.72 -15.63
C ALA A 235 4.51 17.24 -14.17
N GLY A 236 3.48 17.64 -13.42
CA GLY A 236 3.21 17.15 -12.07
C GLY A 236 3.00 15.64 -12.03
N TRP A 237 2.30 15.09 -13.02
CA TRP A 237 2.09 13.65 -13.15
C TRP A 237 3.40 12.87 -13.36
N TRP A 238 4.30 13.35 -14.24
CA TRP A 238 5.62 12.74 -14.46
C TRP A 238 6.55 12.83 -13.25
N LEU A 239 6.55 13.96 -12.54
CA LEU A 239 7.29 14.12 -11.29
C LEU A 239 6.77 13.17 -10.22
N GLY A 240 5.44 13.08 -10.08
CA GLY A 240 4.77 12.12 -9.20
C GLY A 240 5.13 10.67 -9.52
N LEU A 241 5.28 10.32 -10.80
CA LEU A 241 5.71 8.99 -11.23
C LEU A 241 7.15 8.67 -10.80
N MET A 242 8.07 9.63 -10.95
CA MET A 242 9.46 9.46 -10.51
C MET A 242 9.54 9.38 -8.98
N ALA A 243 8.80 10.22 -8.28
CA ALA A 243 8.67 10.19 -6.83
C ALA A 243 8.08 8.87 -6.34
N LEU A 244 7.07 8.32 -7.01
CA LEU A 244 6.51 7.01 -6.72
C LEU A 244 7.57 5.92 -6.84
N ALA A 245 8.38 5.93 -7.90
CA ALA A 245 9.46 4.96 -8.07
C ALA A 245 10.46 5.01 -6.91
N VAL A 246 10.89 6.21 -6.51
CA VAL A 246 11.81 6.40 -5.38
C VAL A 246 11.18 5.92 -4.07
N ARG A 247 9.94 6.33 -3.78
CA ARG A 247 9.22 5.91 -2.57
C ARG A 247 9.06 4.40 -2.49
N LEU A 248 8.66 3.75 -3.59
CA LEU A 248 8.51 2.30 -3.63
C LEU A 248 9.85 1.58 -3.44
N VAL A 249 10.93 2.07 -4.03
CA VAL A 249 12.26 1.50 -3.78
C VAL A 249 12.63 1.63 -2.31
N LEU A 250 12.43 2.79 -1.70
CA LEU A 250 12.72 3.01 -0.29
C LEU A 250 11.88 2.12 0.62
N THR A 251 10.56 2.05 0.42
CA THR A 251 9.68 1.22 1.24
C THR A 251 9.98 -0.26 1.09
N VAL A 252 10.24 -0.73 -0.13
CA VAL A 252 10.64 -2.12 -0.38
C VAL A 252 11.97 -2.43 0.30
N MET A 253 12.97 -1.55 0.19
CA MET A 253 14.26 -1.74 0.87
C MET A 253 14.13 -1.78 2.39
N VAL A 254 13.30 -0.91 2.96
CA VAL A 254 13.00 -0.90 4.41
C VAL A 254 12.32 -2.20 4.83
N VAL A 255 11.27 -2.63 4.10
CA VAL A 255 10.55 -3.87 4.40
C VAL A 255 11.49 -5.08 4.29
N ILE A 256 12.35 -5.12 3.28
CA ILE A 256 13.36 -6.18 3.13
C ILE A 256 14.41 -6.11 4.24
N GLY A 257 14.85 -4.92 4.63
CA GLY A 257 15.78 -4.72 5.75
C GLY A 257 15.20 -5.23 7.06
N LEU A 258 13.94 -4.90 7.36
CA LEU A 258 13.21 -5.42 8.53
C LEU A 258 13.12 -6.94 8.50
N ARG A 259 12.89 -7.52 7.31
CA ARG A 259 12.87 -8.96 7.09
C ARG A 259 14.21 -9.62 7.37
N LEU A 260 15.30 -9.08 6.80
CA LEU A 260 16.66 -9.61 6.95
C LEU A 260 17.14 -9.53 8.40
N MET A 261 16.73 -8.48 9.12
CA MET A 261 17.06 -8.29 10.54
C MET A 261 16.13 -9.06 11.50
N ALA A 262 15.16 -9.82 10.96
CA ALA A 262 14.13 -10.54 11.71
C ALA A 262 13.38 -9.67 12.73
N GLN A 263 13.22 -8.37 12.44
CA GLN A 263 12.56 -7.40 13.33
C GLN A 263 11.05 -7.31 13.07
N GLU A 264 10.54 -8.07 12.11
CA GLU A 264 9.10 -8.16 11.84
C GLU A 264 8.33 -8.66 13.08
N CYS A 265 7.15 -8.08 13.31
CA CYS A 265 6.26 -8.42 14.42
C CYS A 265 6.84 -8.20 15.83
N SER A 266 7.90 -7.39 15.95
CA SER A 266 8.44 -6.98 17.25
C SER A 266 7.52 -5.94 17.90
N ALA A 267 6.71 -6.38 18.87
CA ALA A 267 5.81 -5.49 19.62
C ALA A 267 6.55 -4.31 20.29
N ARG A 268 7.80 -4.53 20.73
CA ARG A 268 8.64 -3.48 21.33
C ARG A 268 9.01 -2.40 20.32
N LEU A 269 9.44 -2.79 19.11
CA LEU A 269 9.77 -1.82 18.07
C LEU A 269 8.53 -1.11 17.55
N THR A 270 7.42 -1.83 17.38
CA THR A 270 6.14 -1.21 17.00
C THR A 270 5.72 -0.15 18.01
N ALA A 271 5.78 -0.45 19.31
CA ALA A 271 5.45 0.51 20.37
C ALA A 271 6.46 1.68 20.40
N LEU A 272 7.75 1.41 20.18
CA LEU A 272 8.78 2.44 20.11
C LEU A 272 8.48 3.43 18.97
N PHE A 273 8.24 2.94 17.75
CA PHE A 273 7.94 3.81 16.61
C PHE A 273 6.61 4.54 16.76
N ALA A 274 5.58 3.91 17.33
CA ALA A 274 4.33 4.58 17.67
C ALA A 274 4.55 5.72 18.70
N GLY A 275 5.37 5.47 19.72
CA GLY A 275 5.75 6.49 20.69
C GLY A 275 6.56 7.62 20.07
N VAL A 276 7.52 7.30 19.19
CA VAL A 276 8.30 8.29 18.44
C VAL A 276 7.40 9.12 17.54
N ALA A 277 6.42 8.52 16.86
CA ALA A 277 5.46 9.26 16.05
C ALA A 277 4.69 10.29 16.88
N LEU A 278 4.22 9.88 18.06
CA LEU A 278 3.50 10.76 18.97
C LEU A 278 4.40 11.88 19.51
N LEU A 279 5.66 11.58 19.86
CA LEU A 279 6.63 12.59 20.28
C LEU A 279 6.99 13.58 19.18
N LEU A 280 7.17 13.11 17.94
CA LEU A 280 7.46 13.97 16.78
C LEU A 280 6.28 14.88 16.44
N ALA A 281 5.06 14.35 16.47
CA ALA A 281 3.86 15.15 16.25
C ALA A 281 3.67 16.22 17.34
N LEU A 282 3.89 15.87 18.62
CA LEU A 282 3.85 16.83 19.72
C LEU A 282 4.98 17.87 19.60
N ALA A 283 6.20 17.44 19.28
CA ALA A 283 7.33 18.33 19.10
C ALA A 283 7.09 19.32 17.94
N GLY A 284 6.48 18.87 16.84
CA GLY A 284 6.06 19.73 15.74
C GLY A 284 5.10 20.81 16.21
N ARG A 285 4.05 20.42 16.95
CA ARG A 285 3.04 21.35 17.46
C ARG A 285 3.57 22.38 18.49
N PHE A 286 4.56 22.02 19.30
CA PHE A 286 5.16 22.94 20.27
C PHE A 286 6.35 23.72 19.72
N GLY A 287 6.89 23.33 18.56
CA GLY A 287 8.01 23.99 17.90
C GLY A 287 7.62 25.09 16.90
N THR A 288 6.34 25.15 16.55
CA THR A 288 5.69 26.18 15.70
C THR A 288 5.00 27.24 16.56
#